data_AF-A0A958KRG9-F1
#
_entry.id   AF-A0A958KRG9-F1
#
_cell.length_a   1.000
_cell.length_b   1.000
_cell.length_c   1.000
_cell.angle_alpha   90.00
_cell.angle_beta   90.00
_cell.angle_gamma   90.00
#
_symmetry.space_group_name_H-M   'P 1'
#
loop_
_entity.id
_entity.type
_entity.pdbx_description
1 polymer ?
#
loop_
_entity_poly.entity_id
_entity_poly.type
_entity_poly.pdbx_seq_one_letter_code
_entity_poly.pdbx_strand_id
1 'polypeptide(L)'
;MIINNERGSLTIDFLFATVLVMGVSGLLFALCFTLTVVEISQYIAFASSRNYYGSNFNEQVQISQAEEKFNQLVYDSPWKVLFKKDGWFALKYINTGDFRSEYPNDIDEDNAKFWGTILEIQSKVLDFKIPFYGSTNPEDNMFKAKITSFLGREPSAEECVNFHNERFDKIKRLNSKFQGNVPNTNVKSFYDNGC
;
A
#
# COMPACT_ATOMS: atom_id res chain seq x y z
N MET A 1 1.08 71.50 1.30
CA MET A 1 0.54 70.23 1.80
C MET A 1 0.31 69.34 0.59
N ILE A 2 1.29 68.50 0.26
CA ILE A 2 1.19 67.60 -0.89
C ILE A 2 0.29 66.45 -0.43
N ILE A 3 -0.86 66.31 -1.08
CA ILE A 3 -1.76 65.17 -0.87
C ILE A 3 -1.06 63.98 -1.54
N ASN A 4 -0.31 63.20 -0.77
CA ASN A 4 0.28 61.96 -1.25
C ASN A 4 -0.86 61.00 -1.63
N ASN A 5 -0.80 60.50 -2.85
CA ASN A 5 -1.79 59.59 -3.41
C ASN A 5 -1.58 58.17 -2.81
N GLU A 6 -2.04 57.95 -1.58
CA GLU A 6 -1.95 56.69 -0.83
C GLU A 6 -2.80 55.54 -1.43
N ARG A 7 -3.67 55.84 -2.42
CA ARG A 7 -4.57 54.84 -3.03
C ARG A 7 -3.82 53.73 -3.78
N GLY A 8 -2.64 54.03 -4.31
CA GLY A 8 -1.77 53.05 -4.98
C GLY A 8 -1.19 52.03 -3.99
N SER A 9 -0.71 52.49 -2.82
CA SER A 9 -0.15 51.59 -1.79
C SER A 9 -1.22 50.67 -1.22
N LEU A 10 -2.41 51.21 -0.92
CA LEU A 10 -3.52 50.43 -0.37
C LEU A 10 -3.98 49.31 -1.33
N THR A 11 -3.95 49.57 -2.64
CA THR A 11 -4.35 48.58 -3.64
C THR A 11 -3.32 47.45 -3.77
N ILE A 12 -2.02 47.76 -3.68
CA ILE A 12 -0.95 46.77 -3.72
C ILE A 12 -1.00 45.86 -2.49
N ASP A 13 -1.16 46.43 -1.30
CA ASP A 13 -1.27 45.67 -0.06
C ASP A 13 -2.51 44.76 -0.06
N PHE A 14 -3.63 45.25 -0.57
CA PHE A 14 -4.85 44.45 -0.73
C PHE A 14 -4.67 43.29 -1.72
N LEU A 15 -4.03 43.52 -2.87
CA LEU A 15 -3.75 42.48 -3.86
C LEU A 15 -2.81 41.42 -3.28
N PHE A 16 -1.75 41.83 -2.60
CA PHE A 16 -0.81 40.92 -1.95
C PHE A 16 -1.49 40.08 -0.87
N ALA A 17 -2.25 40.72 0.03
CA ALA A 17 -2.99 40.02 1.08
C ALA A 17 -4.02 39.04 0.51
N THR A 18 -4.72 39.43 -0.56
CA THR A 18 -5.72 38.56 -1.22
C THR A 18 -5.06 37.33 -1.85
N VAL A 19 -3.95 37.52 -2.58
CA VAL A 19 -3.20 36.40 -3.17
C VAL A 19 -2.62 35.49 -2.09
N LEU A 20 -2.11 36.05 -0.99
CA LEU A 20 -1.62 35.28 0.15
C LEU A 20 -2.75 34.43 0.75
N VAL A 21 -3.92 35.01 1.04
CA VAL A 21 -5.06 34.30 1.62
C VAL A 21 -5.55 33.19 0.68
N MET A 22 -5.68 33.46 -0.61
CA MET A 22 -6.07 32.44 -1.60
C MET A 22 -5.00 31.35 -1.73
N GLY A 23 -3.72 31.70 -1.73
CA GLY A 23 -2.59 30.77 -1.82
C GLY A 23 -2.53 29.83 -0.61
N VAL A 24 -2.63 30.37 0.60
CA VAL A 24 -2.65 29.58 1.85
C VAL A 24 -3.91 28.71 1.91
N SER A 25 -5.06 29.23 1.51
CA SER A 25 -6.32 28.45 1.46
C SER A 25 -6.24 27.31 0.45
N GLY A 26 -5.66 27.55 -0.72
CA GLY A 26 -5.41 26.53 -1.75
C GLY A 26 -4.42 25.46 -1.27
N LEU A 27 -3.35 25.86 -0.58
CA LEU A 27 -2.40 24.93 0.02
C LEU A 27 -3.05 24.06 1.09
N LEU A 28 -3.84 24.66 1.99
CA LEU A 28 -4.55 23.92 3.03
C LEU A 28 -5.54 22.92 2.41
N PHE A 29 -6.30 23.34 1.39
CA PHE A 29 -7.17 22.44 0.64
C PHE A 29 -6.39 21.28 0.00
N ALA A 30 -5.29 21.56 -0.69
CA ALA A 30 -4.48 20.54 -1.36
C ALA A 30 -3.90 19.53 -0.36
N LEU A 31 -3.46 19.99 0.83
CA LEU A 31 -2.98 19.13 1.92
C LEU A 31 -4.09 18.26 2.50
N CYS A 32 -5.23 18.86 2.89
CA CYS A 32 -6.37 18.11 3.43
C CYS A 32 -6.90 17.09 2.41
N PHE A 33 -6.98 17.47 1.14
CA PHE A 33 -7.42 16.57 0.08
C PHE A 33 -6.41 15.43 -0.14
N THR A 34 -5.11 15.73 -0.15
CA THR A 34 -4.06 14.70 -0.26
C THR A 34 -4.15 13.72 0.90
N LEU A 35 -4.28 14.18 2.15
CA LEU A 35 -4.43 13.30 3.32
C LEU A 35 -5.67 12.41 3.20
N THR A 36 -6.79 12.95 2.72
CA THR A 36 -8.01 12.17 2.47
C THR A 36 -7.77 11.05 1.45
N VAL A 37 -7.03 11.34 0.37
CA VAL A 37 -6.73 10.33 -0.66
C VAL A 37 -5.70 9.31 -0.17
N VAL A 38 -4.79 9.69 0.73
CA VAL A 38 -3.89 8.75 1.41
C VAL A 38 -4.69 7.72 2.21
N GLU A 39 -5.68 8.13 2.98
CA GLU A 39 -6.56 7.22 3.75
C GLU A 39 -7.34 6.25 2.82
N ILE A 40 -7.88 6.77 1.70
CA ILE A 40 -8.53 5.91 0.68
C ILE A 40 -7.52 4.89 0.14
N SER A 41 -6.29 5.32 -0.14
CA SER A 41 -5.24 4.46 -0.67
C SER A 41 -4.75 3.43 0.34
N GLN A 42 -4.73 3.76 1.65
CA GLN A 42 -4.48 2.82 2.74
C GLN A 42 -5.57 1.75 2.81
N TYR A 43 -6.83 2.13 2.63
CA TYR A 43 -7.92 1.16 2.54
C TYR A 43 -7.76 0.22 1.34
N ILE A 44 -7.35 0.75 0.17
CA ILE A 44 -7.07 -0.07 -1.01
C ILE A 44 -5.92 -1.04 -0.74
N ALA A 45 -4.81 -0.56 -0.15
CA ALA A 45 -3.69 -1.41 0.24
C ALA A 45 -4.14 -2.53 1.18
N PHE A 46 -4.92 -2.19 2.21
CA PHE A 46 -5.48 -3.17 3.15
C PHE A 46 -6.41 -4.19 2.48
N ALA A 47 -7.29 -3.75 1.58
CA ALA A 47 -8.19 -4.64 0.86
C ALA A 47 -7.44 -5.60 -0.07
N SER A 48 -6.38 -5.12 -0.74
CA SER A 48 -5.47 -5.95 -1.54
C SER A 48 -4.69 -6.93 -0.69
N SER A 49 -4.08 -6.48 0.42
CA SER A 49 -3.40 -7.35 1.38
C SER A 49 -4.34 -8.43 1.93
N ARG A 50 -5.63 -8.11 2.14
CA ARG A 50 -6.61 -9.09 2.63
C ARG A 50 -6.99 -10.13 1.58
N ASN A 51 -6.91 -9.81 0.29
CA ASN A 51 -7.07 -10.82 -0.76
C ASN A 51 -5.81 -11.70 -0.87
N TYR A 52 -4.63 -11.11 -0.68
CA TYR A 52 -3.39 -11.88 -0.51
C TYR A 52 -3.44 -12.83 0.70
N TYR A 53 -4.07 -12.40 1.80
CA TYR A 53 -4.23 -13.20 3.03
C TYR A 53 -4.93 -14.54 2.80
N GLY A 54 -5.93 -14.59 1.91
CA GLY A 54 -6.76 -15.77 1.70
C GLY A 54 -5.95 -16.97 1.21
N SER A 55 -6.08 -18.12 1.89
CA SER A 55 -5.43 -19.36 1.46
C SER A 55 -5.92 -19.74 0.05
N ASN A 56 -4.98 -19.89 -0.88
CA ASN A 56 -5.21 -20.43 -2.22
C ASN A 56 -4.26 -21.60 -2.47
N PHE A 57 -4.34 -22.18 -3.66
CA PHE A 57 -3.53 -23.34 -4.02
C PHE A 57 -2.02 -23.08 -3.90
N ASN A 58 -1.55 -21.94 -4.39
CA ASN A 58 -0.16 -21.50 -4.31
C ASN A 58 -0.08 -19.98 -4.04
N GLU A 59 1.11 -19.51 -3.64
CA GLU A 59 1.37 -18.10 -3.35
C GLU A 59 1.16 -17.19 -4.56
N GLN A 60 1.46 -17.65 -5.79
CA GLN A 60 1.31 -16.81 -6.97
C GLN A 60 -0.14 -16.47 -7.29
N VAL A 61 -1.05 -17.40 -7.03
CA VAL A 61 -2.49 -17.12 -7.11
C VAL A 61 -2.89 -16.08 -6.06
N GLN A 62 -2.35 -16.15 -4.85
CA GLN A 62 -2.61 -15.13 -3.81
C GLN A 62 -2.12 -13.74 -4.24
N ILE A 63 -0.92 -13.64 -4.82
CA ILE A 63 -0.38 -12.38 -5.34
C ILE A 63 -1.26 -11.84 -6.47
N SER A 64 -1.68 -12.71 -7.40
CA SER A 64 -2.55 -12.30 -8.50
C SER A 64 -3.91 -11.78 -8.03
N GLN A 65 -4.48 -12.37 -6.98
CA GLN A 65 -5.75 -11.91 -6.39
C GLN A 65 -5.61 -10.55 -5.69
N ALA A 66 -4.46 -10.27 -5.08
CA ALA A 66 -4.17 -8.97 -4.49
C ALA A 66 -4.11 -7.86 -5.56
N GLU A 67 -3.48 -8.17 -6.68
CA GLU A 67 -3.38 -7.27 -7.85
C GLU A 67 -4.74 -7.10 -8.53
N GLU A 68 -5.50 -8.18 -8.72
CA GLU A 68 -6.87 -8.12 -9.25
C GLU A 68 -7.74 -7.24 -8.36
N LYS A 69 -7.64 -7.38 -7.03
CA LYS A 69 -8.38 -6.54 -6.11
C LYS A 69 -7.99 -5.06 -6.21
N PHE A 70 -6.69 -4.79 -6.35
CA PHE A 70 -6.20 -3.43 -6.57
C PHE A 70 -6.82 -2.83 -7.84
N ASN A 71 -6.75 -3.57 -8.95
CA ASN A 71 -7.28 -3.12 -10.24
C ASN A 71 -8.79 -2.88 -10.17
N GLN A 72 -9.55 -3.76 -9.52
CA GLN A 72 -10.98 -3.59 -9.30
C GLN A 72 -11.29 -2.29 -8.52
N LEU A 73 -10.51 -2.00 -7.47
CA LEU A 73 -10.75 -0.82 -6.63
C LEU A 73 -10.29 0.48 -7.30
N VAL A 74 -9.26 0.45 -8.13
CA VAL A 74 -8.74 1.66 -8.78
C VAL A 74 -9.46 1.98 -10.08
N TYR A 75 -9.77 0.97 -10.90
CA TYR A 75 -10.28 1.17 -12.26
C TYR A 75 -11.80 0.94 -12.39
N ASP A 76 -12.36 0.01 -11.62
CA ASP A 76 -13.76 -0.41 -11.75
C ASP A 76 -14.69 0.16 -10.66
N SER A 77 -14.15 0.96 -9.74
CA SER A 77 -14.90 1.56 -8.64
C SER A 77 -15.18 3.06 -8.87
N PRO A 78 -16.02 3.70 -8.01
CA PRO A 78 -16.18 5.15 -8.01
C PRO A 78 -14.85 5.92 -7.84
N TRP A 79 -13.83 5.30 -7.27
CA TRP A 79 -12.51 5.91 -7.05
C TRP A 79 -11.71 6.13 -8.34
N LYS A 80 -12.13 5.57 -9.48
CA LYS A 80 -11.47 5.78 -10.79
C LYS A 80 -11.30 7.25 -11.16
N VAL A 81 -12.20 8.12 -10.67
CA VAL A 81 -12.14 9.56 -10.92
C VAL A 81 -10.96 10.20 -10.18
N LEU A 82 -10.62 9.69 -9.00
CA LEU A 82 -9.49 10.17 -8.20
C LEU A 82 -8.14 9.78 -8.82
N PHE A 83 -8.04 8.55 -9.35
CA PHE A 83 -6.79 7.94 -9.82
C PHE A 83 -6.65 7.90 -11.35
N LYS A 84 -7.38 8.74 -12.09
CA LYS A 84 -7.25 8.83 -13.55
C LYS A 84 -5.81 9.20 -13.95
N LYS A 85 -5.35 8.74 -15.11
CA LYS A 85 -3.96 8.91 -15.62
C LYS A 85 -3.46 10.38 -15.55
N ASP A 86 -4.32 11.32 -15.90
CA ASP A 86 -4.06 12.77 -15.86
C ASP A 86 -4.77 13.46 -14.69
N GLY A 87 -4.93 12.73 -13.59
CA GLY A 87 -5.58 13.18 -12.37
C GLY A 87 -4.65 13.89 -11.43
N TRP A 88 -5.24 14.43 -10.37
CA TRP A 88 -4.51 15.02 -9.25
C TRP A 88 -3.71 13.99 -8.45
N PHE A 89 -4.08 12.71 -8.56
CA PHE A 89 -3.37 11.61 -7.93
C PHE A 89 -3.15 10.48 -8.91
N ALA A 90 -2.03 9.79 -8.74
CA ALA A 90 -1.79 8.49 -9.35
C ALA A 90 -1.49 7.49 -8.24
N LEU A 91 -2.06 6.29 -8.35
CA LEU A 91 -1.82 5.19 -7.42
C LEU A 91 -1.25 4.01 -8.22
N LYS A 92 -0.10 3.51 -7.78
CA LYS A 92 0.63 2.43 -8.45
C LYS A 92 0.77 1.24 -7.51
N TYR A 93 0.48 0.05 -8.03
CA TYR A 93 0.80 -1.20 -7.36
C TYR A 93 2.31 -1.48 -7.49
N ILE A 94 3.00 -1.71 -6.37
CA ILE A 94 4.44 -1.99 -6.36
C ILE A 94 4.68 -3.49 -6.28
N ASN A 95 4.25 -4.09 -5.18
CA ASN A 95 4.39 -5.52 -4.94
C ASN A 95 3.51 -5.98 -3.77
N THR A 96 3.34 -7.29 -3.68
CA THR A 96 2.71 -8.00 -2.57
C THR A 96 3.61 -9.18 -2.23
N GLY A 97 3.80 -9.45 -0.95
CA GLY A 97 4.69 -10.53 -0.51
C GLY A 97 5.21 -10.31 0.89
N ASP A 98 6.37 -10.90 1.16
CA ASP A 98 7.09 -10.80 2.42
C ASP A 98 8.12 -9.65 2.38
N PHE A 99 8.00 -8.73 3.33
CA PHE A 99 8.80 -7.52 3.40
C PHE A 99 9.79 -7.49 4.56
N ARG A 100 10.11 -8.65 5.16
CA ARG A 100 11.11 -8.74 6.26
C ARG A 100 12.46 -8.12 5.91
N SER A 101 12.91 -8.24 4.66
CA SER A 101 14.19 -7.64 4.23
C SER A 101 14.14 -6.12 4.12
N GLU A 102 12.97 -5.53 3.89
CA GLU A 102 12.78 -4.07 3.83
C GLU A 102 12.57 -3.46 5.23
N TYR A 103 12.08 -4.25 6.18
CA TYR A 103 11.82 -3.85 7.56
C TYR A 103 12.52 -4.80 8.54
N PRO A 104 13.86 -4.74 8.62
CA PRO A 104 14.60 -5.58 9.54
C PRO A 104 14.25 -5.19 10.98
N ASN A 105 13.78 -6.16 11.77
CA ASN A 105 13.75 -6.03 13.21
C ASN A 105 15.12 -6.44 13.75
N ASP A 106 15.72 -5.62 14.62
CA ASP A 106 16.97 -5.92 15.36
C ASP A 106 16.83 -7.08 16.38
N ILE A 107 15.74 -7.85 16.29
CA ILE A 107 15.36 -8.85 17.27
C ILE A 107 15.17 -10.17 16.52
N ASP A 108 15.93 -11.20 16.91
CA ASP A 108 15.89 -12.61 16.48
C ASP A 108 14.52 -13.30 16.75
N GLU A 109 13.41 -12.59 16.57
CA GLU A 109 12.07 -13.15 16.69
C GLU A 109 11.58 -13.63 15.33
N ASP A 110 11.53 -14.96 15.18
CA ASP A 110 10.88 -15.73 14.10
C ASP A 110 9.41 -15.31 13.80
N ASN A 111 8.84 -14.43 14.63
CA ASN A 111 7.45 -14.01 14.61
C ASN A 111 7.20 -12.67 13.88
N ALA A 112 8.24 -11.92 13.52
CA ALA A 112 8.09 -10.66 12.79
C ALA A 112 7.94 -10.91 11.28
N LYS A 113 6.76 -11.35 10.86
CA LYS A 113 6.43 -11.56 9.46
C LYS A 113 5.64 -10.38 8.92
N PHE A 114 6.22 -9.66 7.96
CA PHE A 114 5.62 -8.49 7.32
C PHE A 114 5.07 -8.88 5.96
N TRP A 115 3.94 -9.60 5.94
CA TRP A 115 3.25 -9.89 4.69
C TRP A 115 2.27 -8.79 4.35
N GLY A 116 2.10 -8.47 3.08
CA GLY A 116 1.14 -7.45 2.70
C GLY A 116 1.28 -6.97 1.28
N THR A 117 0.77 -5.76 1.03
CA THR A 117 0.82 -5.05 -0.24
C THR A 117 1.41 -3.67 -0.03
N ILE A 118 2.28 -3.26 -0.95
CA ILE A 118 2.86 -1.92 -1.03
C ILE A 118 2.32 -1.23 -2.27
N LEU A 119 1.79 -0.02 -2.07
CA LEU A 119 1.36 0.89 -3.12
C LEU A 119 2.23 2.16 -3.07
N GLU A 120 2.35 2.85 -4.20
CA GLU A 120 2.94 4.18 -4.29
C GLU A 120 1.85 5.17 -4.70
N ILE A 121 1.59 6.16 -3.84
CA ILE A 121 0.76 7.30 -4.20
C ILE A 121 1.67 8.43 -4.69
N GLN A 122 1.24 9.07 -5.77
CA GLN A 122 1.83 10.29 -6.28
C GLN A 122 0.78 11.40 -6.24
N SER A 123 1.11 12.53 -5.63
CA SER A 123 0.26 13.72 -5.56
C SER A 123 0.76 14.80 -6.53
N LYS A 124 -0.05 15.12 -7.53
CA LYS A 124 0.16 16.24 -8.45
C LYS A 124 -0.53 17.51 -7.98
N VAL A 125 -1.53 17.42 -7.08
CA VAL A 125 -2.26 18.60 -6.57
C VAL A 125 -1.40 19.50 -5.69
N LEU A 126 -0.34 18.95 -5.10
CA LEU A 126 0.62 19.72 -4.30
C LEU A 126 1.64 20.47 -5.17
N ASP A 127 1.66 20.24 -6.48
CA ASP A 127 2.54 20.91 -7.42
C ASP A 127 1.80 22.06 -8.11
N PHE A 128 1.94 23.27 -7.56
CA PHE A 128 1.33 24.46 -8.12
C PHE A 128 2.19 25.70 -7.86
N LYS A 129 1.96 26.72 -8.70
CA LYS A 129 2.68 27.99 -8.64
C LYS A 129 1.79 29.07 -8.04
N ILE A 130 2.20 29.62 -6.91
CA ILE A 130 1.54 30.75 -6.28
C ILE A 130 2.09 32.04 -6.92
N PRO A 131 1.25 32.93 -7.47
CA PRO A 131 1.70 34.23 -7.97
C PRO A 131 2.49 34.98 -6.88
N PHE A 132 3.60 35.61 -7.26
CA PHE A 132 4.52 36.32 -6.35
C PHE A 132 5.34 35.48 -5.37
N TYR A 133 4.99 34.21 -5.13
CA TYR A 133 5.69 33.34 -4.16
C TYR A 133 6.41 32.13 -4.78
N GLY A 134 6.13 31.80 -6.05
CA GLY A 134 6.86 30.75 -6.77
C GLY A 134 6.19 29.38 -6.76
N SER A 135 6.95 28.33 -7.10
CA SER A 135 6.47 26.94 -7.14
C SER A 135 6.57 26.29 -5.77
N THR A 136 5.60 25.44 -5.43
CA THR A 136 5.68 24.54 -4.27
C THR A 136 6.64 23.36 -4.49
N ASN A 137 7.02 23.09 -5.74
CA ASN A 137 7.97 22.06 -6.15
C ASN A 137 9.07 22.66 -7.05
N PRO A 138 10.07 23.35 -6.47
CA PRO A 138 11.13 24.01 -7.25
C PRO A 138 12.15 23.04 -7.85
N GLU A 139 12.26 21.83 -7.31
CA GLU A 139 13.22 20.80 -7.75
C GLU A 139 12.62 19.82 -8.78
N ASP A 140 11.36 20.01 -9.16
CA ASP A 140 10.59 19.11 -10.05
C ASP A 140 10.52 17.65 -9.54
N ASN A 141 10.64 17.50 -8.22
CA ASN A 141 10.52 16.23 -7.52
C ASN A 141 9.04 15.98 -7.18
N MET A 142 8.39 15.10 -7.93
CA MET A 142 6.99 14.76 -7.70
C MET A 142 6.76 14.25 -6.27
N PHE A 143 5.73 14.76 -5.59
CA PHE A 143 5.37 14.30 -4.24
C PHE A 143 4.90 12.85 -4.27
N LYS A 144 5.68 11.96 -3.66
CA LYS A 144 5.41 10.52 -3.60
C LYS A 144 5.47 10.00 -2.19
N ALA A 145 4.62 9.03 -1.88
CA ALA A 145 4.67 8.29 -0.63
C ALA A 145 4.39 6.81 -0.87
N LYS A 146 5.09 5.95 -0.13
CA LYS A 146 4.77 4.53 -0.06
C LYS A 146 3.65 4.32 0.96
N ILE A 147 2.64 3.57 0.57
CA ILE A 147 1.53 3.15 1.42
C ILE A 147 1.64 1.65 1.57
N THR A 148 1.85 1.21 2.81
CA THR A 148 2.00 -0.20 3.13
C THR A 148 0.84 -0.66 3.99
N SER A 149 0.37 -1.89 3.74
CA SER A 149 -0.55 -2.56 4.64
C SER A 149 -0.02 -3.95 4.92
N PHE A 150 0.40 -4.18 6.15
CA PHE A 150 0.85 -5.49 6.59
C PHE A 150 -0.29 -6.24 7.28
N LEU A 151 -0.52 -7.46 6.82
CA LEU A 151 -1.41 -8.43 7.42
C LEU A 151 -0.64 -9.72 7.66
N GLY A 152 -1.22 -10.63 8.45
CA GLY A 152 -0.76 -12.03 8.41
C GLY A 152 -0.92 -12.62 7.01
N ARG A 153 -0.55 -13.88 6.83
CA ARG A 153 -0.94 -14.64 5.64
C ARG A 153 -1.33 -16.04 6.08
N GLU A 154 -2.42 -16.56 5.54
CA GLU A 154 -2.66 -17.99 5.64
C GLU A 154 -1.72 -18.74 4.69
N PRO A 155 -1.14 -19.87 5.12
CA PRO A 155 -0.35 -20.71 4.22
C PRO A 155 -1.20 -21.18 3.05
N SER A 156 -0.57 -21.30 1.88
CA SER A 156 -1.17 -21.92 0.72
C SER A 156 -1.35 -23.43 0.91
N ALA A 157 -2.22 -24.05 0.11
CA ALA A 157 -2.43 -25.49 0.16
C ALA A 157 -1.14 -26.27 -0.11
N GLU A 158 -0.30 -25.79 -1.04
CA GLU A 158 0.99 -26.40 -1.35
C GLU A 158 1.97 -26.32 -0.17
N GLU A 159 2.10 -25.16 0.46
CA GLU A 159 2.94 -25.00 1.66
C GLU A 159 2.45 -25.87 2.81
N CYS A 160 1.13 -26.00 2.94
CA CYS A 160 0.51 -26.84 3.95
C CYS A 160 0.88 -28.32 3.76
N VAL A 161 0.74 -28.83 2.55
CA VAL A 161 1.11 -30.20 2.20
C VAL A 161 2.61 -30.44 2.43
N ASN A 162 3.45 -29.49 2.01
CA ASN A 162 4.91 -29.58 2.21
C ASN A 162 5.28 -29.61 3.69
N PHE A 163 4.70 -28.72 4.50
CA PHE A 163 4.90 -28.70 5.95
C PHE A 163 4.51 -30.03 6.61
N HIS A 164 3.37 -30.60 6.22
CA HIS A 164 2.92 -31.88 6.76
C HIS A 164 3.80 -33.05 6.34
N ASN A 165 4.25 -33.08 5.08
CA ASN A 165 5.18 -34.11 4.58
C ASN A 165 6.51 -34.06 5.35
N GLU A 166 7.08 -32.86 5.52
CA GLU A 166 8.30 -32.67 6.32
C GLU A 166 8.11 -33.09 7.78
N ARG A 167 6.97 -32.72 8.38
CA ARG A 167 6.64 -33.11 9.75
C ARG A 167 6.54 -34.63 9.87
N PHE A 168 5.89 -35.30 8.91
CA PHE A 168 5.77 -36.75 8.91
C PHE A 168 7.12 -37.44 8.77
N ASP A 169 7.99 -36.94 7.89
CA ASP A 169 9.35 -37.45 7.74
C ASP A 169 10.21 -37.22 8.99
N LYS A 170 10.04 -36.08 9.69
CA LYS A 170 10.67 -35.83 10.99
C LYS A 170 10.18 -36.85 12.04
N ILE A 171 8.88 -37.14 12.10
CA ILE A 171 8.31 -38.13 13.04
C ILE A 171 8.88 -39.53 12.79
N LYS A 172 8.98 -39.97 11.53
CA LYS A 172 9.61 -41.26 11.18
C LYS A 172 11.06 -41.37 11.67
N ARG A 173 11.78 -40.24 11.75
CA ARG A 173 13.17 -40.18 12.23
C ARG A 173 13.28 -40.19 13.76
N LEU A 174 12.20 -39.89 14.50
CA LEU A 174 12.23 -39.87 15.98
C LEU A 174 12.32 -41.25 16.62
N ASN A 175 11.77 -42.30 15.99
CA ASN A 175 11.81 -43.65 16.54
C ASN A 175 11.70 -44.70 15.42
N SER A 176 12.51 -45.76 15.49
CA SER A 176 12.47 -46.88 14.53
C SER A 176 11.13 -47.60 14.47
N LYS A 177 10.30 -47.52 15.53
CA LYS A 177 8.92 -48.04 15.53
C LYS A 177 8.00 -47.33 14.53
N PHE A 178 8.30 -46.08 14.17
CA PHE A 178 7.53 -45.30 13.18
C PHE A 178 8.01 -45.52 11.73
N GLN A 179 9.07 -46.32 11.54
CA GLN A 179 9.61 -46.66 10.22
C GLN A 179 8.97 -47.92 9.62
N GLY A 180 7.96 -48.49 10.29
CA GLY A 180 7.23 -49.66 9.79
C GLY A 180 6.53 -49.38 8.46
N ASN A 181 6.42 -50.41 7.61
CA ASN A 181 5.75 -50.36 6.32
C ASN A 181 4.34 -49.81 6.47
N VAL A 182 4.12 -48.55 6.06
CA VAL A 182 2.78 -48.03 5.81
C VAL A 182 2.20 -48.92 4.71
N PRO A 183 1.06 -49.59 4.91
CA PRO A 183 0.45 -50.43 3.89
C PRO A 183 0.36 -49.64 2.59
N ASN A 184 0.73 -50.26 1.46
CA ASN A 184 0.74 -49.70 0.11
C ASN A 184 -0.70 -49.43 -0.37
N THR A 185 -1.38 -48.60 0.38
CA THR A 185 -2.71 -48.07 0.16
C THR A 185 -2.46 -46.68 -0.40
N ASN A 186 -3.20 -46.31 -1.44
CA ASN A 186 -3.21 -44.97 -2.04
C ASN A 186 -3.78 -43.94 -1.04
N VAL A 187 -3.23 -43.89 0.18
CA VAL A 187 -3.61 -42.98 1.24
C VAL A 187 -3.00 -41.65 0.86
N LYS A 188 -3.82 -40.80 0.25
CA LYS A 188 -3.53 -39.39 0.20
C LYS A 188 -3.61 -38.87 1.64
N SER A 189 -2.53 -38.27 2.11
CA SER A 189 -2.52 -37.52 3.37
C SER A 189 -3.51 -36.36 3.25
N PHE A 190 -4.76 -36.60 3.65
CA PHE A 190 -5.78 -35.56 3.71
C PHE A 190 -5.86 -35.11 5.18
N TYR A 191 -5.40 -33.89 5.44
CA TYR A 191 -5.47 -33.29 6.76
C TYR A 191 -6.74 -32.44 6.81
N ASP A 192 -7.74 -32.90 7.56
CA ASP A 192 -9.07 -32.27 7.71
C ASP A 192 -9.06 -31.07 8.67
N ASN A 193 -7.88 -30.67 9.15
CA ASN A 193 -7.75 -29.74 10.28
C ASN A 193 -7.25 -28.35 9.86
N GLY A 194 -7.19 -28.07 8.56
CA GLY A 194 -6.46 -26.93 8.02
C GLY A 194 -4.94 -27.06 8.19
N CYS A 195 -4.24 -26.09 7.60
CA CYS A 195 -3.07 -25.53 8.25
C CYS A 195 -3.55 -24.35 9.11
#